data_AF-A0A450UBX7-F1
#
_entry.id   AF-A0A450UBX7-F1
#
_cell.length_a   1.000
_cell.length_b   1.000
_cell.length_c   1.000
_cell.angle_alpha   90.00
_cell.angle_beta   90.00
_cell.angle_gamma   90.00
#
_symmetry.space_group_name_H-M   'P 1'
#
loop_
_entity.id
_entity.type
_entity.pdbx_description
1 polymer ?
#
loop_
_entity_poly.entity_id
_entity_poly.type
_entity_poly.pdbx_seq_one_letter_code
_entity_poly.pdbx_strand_id
1 'polypeptide(L)'
;MVVHVPRRQNAQDKISEDFPIWVGISPLPSVEMKLLIYWQHLPETRPTGASHSLDSRFRGIEKMPYLRIQSNISVDSADKKSLLTKASASVASQLGKPERYMMTYLDTDCAMTFGGSDEPLAFVELKGLDLSESRTAELSDTISRLLLVELGIRPDRVYIIFSDIPRAMWGWNGGTF
;
A
#
# COMPACT_ATOMS: atom_id res chain seq x y z
N MET A 1 30.61 63.43 -13.38
CA MET A 1 29.52 63.04 -12.48
C MET A 1 30.17 62.37 -11.26
N VAL A 2 30.02 62.98 -10.06
CA VAL A 2 30.38 62.50 -8.69
C VAL A 2 31.88 62.24 -8.45
N VAL A 3 32.70 63.13 -7.87
CA VAL A 3 32.82 63.74 -6.50
C VAL A 3 32.94 62.72 -5.35
N HIS A 4 34.14 62.64 -4.78
CA HIS A 4 34.45 61.91 -3.55
C HIS A 4 34.06 62.76 -2.32
N VAL A 5 33.34 62.17 -1.36
CA VAL A 5 33.14 62.73 -0.01
C VAL A 5 33.22 61.58 1.01
N PRO A 6 34.07 61.68 2.04
CA PRO A 6 34.16 60.72 3.15
C PRO A 6 33.47 61.26 4.42
N ARG A 7 33.38 60.39 5.46
CA ARG A 7 32.96 60.56 6.88
C ARG A 7 31.74 59.68 7.22
N ARG A 8 31.55 59.13 8.42
CA ARG A 8 32.09 59.42 9.76
C ARG A 8 31.86 58.21 10.67
N GLN A 9 32.59 58.23 11.78
CA GLN A 9 32.62 57.29 12.90
C GLN A 9 31.48 57.50 13.93
N ASN A 10 31.35 56.47 14.80
CA ASN A 10 30.75 56.41 16.15
C ASN A 10 29.22 56.17 16.21
N ALA A 11 28.66 55.45 17.19
CA ALA A 11 29.12 55.12 18.53
C ALA A 11 28.55 53.79 19.04
N GLN A 12 29.22 53.28 20.07
CA GLN A 12 28.76 52.35 21.11
C GLN A 12 27.24 52.28 21.30
N ASP A 13 26.71 51.05 21.30
CA ASP A 13 25.76 50.66 22.33
C ASP A 13 26.07 49.24 22.83
N LYS A 14 26.05 49.15 24.16
CA LYS A 14 26.24 47.98 25.00
C LYS A 14 25.15 46.93 24.72
N ILE A 15 25.47 45.66 24.89
CA ILE A 15 24.88 44.79 25.93
C ILE A 15 25.66 43.48 25.93
N SER A 16 26.15 43.19 27.12
CA SER A 16 26.77 41.96 27.57
C SER A 16 25.70 40.88 27.86
N GLU A 17 26.20 39.65 27.92
CA GLU A 17 25.68 38.49 28.67
C GLU A 17 24.89 37.40 27.91
N ASP A 18 25.41 36.19 28.15
CA ASP A 18 24.76 34.88 28.21
C ASP A 18 24.50 34.07 26.93
N PHE A 19 25.57 33.38 26.50
CA PHE A 19 25.49 32.12 25.79
C PHE A 19 25.66 30.93 26.75
N PRO A 20 24.65 30.06 26.94
CA PRO A 20 24.89 28.71 27.41
C PRO A 20 25.11 27.78 26.22
N ILE A 21 26.33 27.25 26.18
CA ILE A 21 26.76 26.05 25.47
C ILE A 21 25.94 24.86 25.97
N TRP A 22 25.28 24.13 25.07
CA TRP A 22 24.86 22.76 25.33
C TRP A 22 25.47 21.82 24.29
N VAL A 23 26.49 21.10 24.76
CA VAL A 23 26.96 19.82 24.24
C VAL A 23 25.89 18.78 24.60
N GLY A 24 25.44 17.96 23.66
CA GLY A 24 24.56 16.83 23.98
C GLY A 24 23.88 16.19 22.79
N ILE A 25 24.64 15.42 22.00
CA ILE A 25 24.08 14.43 21.07
C ILE A 25 23.38 13.36 21.90
N SER A 26 22.05 13.25 21.80
CA SER A 26 21.30 12.09 22.30
C SER A 26 20.89 11.23 21.10
N PRO A 27 21.22 9.92 21.06
CA PRO A 27 20.73 9.06 20.01
C PRO A 27 19.23 8.81 20.20
N LEU A 28 18.46 8.95 19.12
CA LEU A 28 17.06 8.52 19.10
C LEU A 28 17.00 6.99 19.32
N PRO A 29 16.09 6.48 20.17
CA PRO A 29 16.00 5.05 20.42
C PRO A 29 15.51 4.31 19.18
N SER A 30 16.03 3.11 18.96
CA SER A 30 15.62 2.21 17.87
C SER A 30 14.12 1.87 17.99
N VAL A 31 13.52 1.47 16.87
CA VAL A 31 12.10 1.13 16.74
C VAL A 31 11.64 0.10 17.80
N GLU A 32 12.53 -0.77 18.26
CA GLU A 32 12.25 -1.76 19.30
C GLU A 32 11.98 -1.15 20.69
N MET A 33 12.62 -0.03 21.05
CA MET A 33 12.38 0.63 22.34
C MET A 33 11.03 1.35 22.41
N LYS A 34 10.51 1.83 21.27
CA LYS A 34 9.15 2.40 21.21
C LYS A 34 8.07 1.34 21.38
N LEU A 35 8.32 0.11 20.90
CA LEU A 35 7.42 -1.02 21.13
C LEU A 35 7.44 -1.44 22.60
N LEU A 36 8.61 -1.50 23.25
CA LEU A 36 8.72 -1.92 24.65
C LEU A 36 7.99 -1.00 25.63
N ILE A 37 8.02 0.32 25.39
CA ILE A 37 7.27 1.30 26.20
C ILE A 37 5.76 1.19 25.97
N TYR A 38 5.35 0.86 24.74
CA TYR A 38 3.94 0.65 24.38
C TYR A 38 3.34 -0.59 25.06
N TRP A 39 4.14 -1.64 25.26
CA TRP A 39 3.71 -2.87 25.96
C TRP A 39 3.68 -2.75 27.49
N GLN A 40 4.45 -1.83 28.10
CA GLN A 40 4.46 -1.64 29.57
C GLN A 40 3.25 -0.87 30.13
N HIS A 41 2.46 -0.20 29.27
CA HIS A 41 1.35 0.66 29.70
C HIS A 41 -0.03 0.18 29.25
N LEU A 42 -0.16 -1.06 28.76
CA LEU A 42 -1.47 -1.64 28.49
C LEU A 42 -2.15 -2.02 29.82
N PRO A 43 -3.40 -1.60 30.06
CA PRO A 43 -4.14 -2.08 31.22
C PRO A 43 -4.40 -3.59 31.09
N GLU A 44 -4.02 -4.37 32.11
CA GLU A 44 -4.37 -5.79 32.23
C GLU A 44 -5.87 -5.93 32.46
N THR A 45 -6.66 -5.96 31.39
CA THR A 45 -7.99 -6.54 31.44
C THR A 45 -8.11 -7.56 30.32
N ARG A 46 -7.96 -8.84 30.65
CA ARG A 46 -8.46 -9.92 29.79
C ARG A 46 -9.99 -9.88 29.86
N PRO A 47 -10.72 -9.64 28.76
CA PRO A 47 -12.14 -9.86 28.78
C PRO A 47 -12.37 -11.36 28.63
N THR A 48 -12.66 -12.01 29.75
CA THR A 48 -13.41 -13.28 29.74
C THR A 48 -14.79 -12.99 29.17
N GLY A 49 -15.12 -13.61 28.03
CA GLY A 49 -16.49 -13.72 27.54
C GLY A 49 -17.13 -12.41 27.09
N ALA A 50 -16.73 -11.90 25.93
CA ALA A 50 -17.57 -10.99 25.16
C ALA A 50 -17.59 -11.49 23.72
N SER A 51 -18.72 -12.07 23.31
CA SER A 51 -19.05 -12.20 21.90
C SER A 51 -19.04 -10.80 21.31
N HIS A 52 -17.97 -10.43 20.62
CA HIS A 52 -17.90 -9.18 19.87
C HIS A 52 -18.94 -9.25 18.75
N SER A 53 -20.15 -8.77 19.02
CA SER A 53 -21.05 -8.35 17.95
C SER A 53 -20.39 -7.14 17.30
N LEU A 54 -19.68 -7.39 16.20
CA LEU A 54 -19.26 -6.35 15.29
C LEU A 54 -20.49 -5.51 14.92
N ASP A 55 -20.34 -4.18 15.01
CA ASP A 55 -21.36 -3.21 14.63
C ASP A 55 -21.99 -3.59 13.29
N SER A 56 -23.31 -3.75 13.29
CA SER A 56 -24.12 -4.15 12.13
C SER A 56 -23.90 -3.30 10.87
N ARG A 57 -23.35 -2.08 11.02
CA ARG A 57 -22.99 -1.17 9.92
C ARG A 57 -21.73 -1.59 9.15
N PHE A 58 -20.93 -2.49 9.70
CA PHE A 58 -19.68 -2.99 9.10
C PHE A 58 -19.77 -4.43 8.57
N ARG A 59 -20.97 -5.04 8.57
CA ARG A 59 -21.24 -6.40 8.05
C ARG A 59 -20.97 -6.62 6.55
N GLY A 60 -20.31 -5.68 5.89
CA GLY A 60 -19.96 -5.75 4.48
C GLY A 60 -18.54 -5.29 4.17
N ILE A 61 -17.58 -5.29 5.11
CA ILE A 61 -16.19 -4.79 4.88
C ILE A 61 -15.13 -5.92 4.77
N GLU A 62 -15.43 -7.16 5.13
CA GLU A 62 -14.42 -8.22 5.27
C GLU A 62 -14.12 -9.01 3.99
N LYS A 63 -13.98 -8.33 2.84
CA LYS A 63 -13.44 -9.00 1.65
C LYS A 63 -11.95 -8.75 1.68
N MET A 64 -11.17 -9.76 2.05
CA MET A 64 -9.71 -9.73 2.11
C MET A 64 -9.17 -10.02 0.71
N PRO A 65 -8.98 -9.01 -0.16
CA PRO A 65 -8.77 -9.25 -1.56
C PRO A 65 -7.27 -9.44 -1.84
N TYR A 66 -6.97 -10.47 -2.61
CA TYR A 66 -5.64 -10.79 -3.10
C TYR A 66 -5.66 -10.74 -4.63
N LEU A 67 -4.82 -9.88 -5.20
CA LEU A 67 -4.61 -9.79 -6.64
C LEU A 67 -3.20 -10.26 -6.98
N ARG A 68 -3.11 -11.32 -7.77
CA ARG A 68 -1.86 -11.76 -8.38
C ARG A 68 -1.90 -11.47 -9.87
N ILE A 69 -0.84 -10.85 -10.36
CA ILE A 69 -0.63 -10.58 -11.79
C ILE A 69 0.64 -11.34 -12.19
N GLN A 70 0.53 -12.21 -13.18
CA GLN A 70 1.66 -12.83 -13.84
C GLN A 70 1.72 -12.38 -15.29
N SER A 71 2.91 -12.02 -15.76
CA SER A 71 3.11 -11.58 -17.15
C SER A 71 4.49 -11.95 -17.66
N ASN A 72 4.60 -12.11 -18.98
CA ASN A 72 5.87 -12.28 -19.68
C ASN A 72 6.61 -10.95 -19.92
N ILE A 73 6.00 -9.81 -19.57
CA ILE A 73 6.61 -8.50 -19.72
C ILE A 73 7.65 -8.26 -18.64
N SER A 74 8.83 -7.80 -19.05
CA SER A 74 9.87 -7.29 -18.15
C SER A 74 9.48 -5.90 -17.66
N VAL A 75 9.61 -5.66 -16.37
CA VAL A 75 9.27 -4.38 -15.73
C VAL A 75 10.39 -3.99 -14.77
N ASP A 76 10.82 -2.74 -14.79
CA ASP A 76 11.83 -2.25 -13.86
C ASP A 76 11.28 -2.16 -12.43
N SER A 77 12.16 -2.27 -11.44
CA SER A 77 11.75 -2.35 -10.02
C SER A 77 10.93 -1.16 -9.54
N ALA A 78 11.23 0.06 -10.02
CA ALA A 78 10.46 1.26 -9.71
C ALA A 78 9.04 1.19 -10.28
N ASP A 79 8.90 0.69 -11.51
CA ASP A 79 7.61 0.56 -12.19
C ASP A 79 6.77 -0.59 -11.63
N LYS A 80 7.40 -1.69 -11.17
CA LYS A 80 6.70 -2.76 -10.44
C LYS A 80 5.96 -2.22 -9.22
N LYS A 81 6.62 -1.36 -8.43
CA LYS A 81 6.00 -0.75 -7.24
C LYS A 81 4.85 0.18 -7.63
N SER A 82 5.07 1.04 -8.63
CA SER A 82 4.05 1.96 -9.15
C SER A 82 2.80 1.21 -9.62
N LEU A 83 2.99 0.15 -10.42
CA LEU A 83 1.92 -0.72 -10.90
C LEU A 83 1.16 -1.36 -9.74
N LEU A 84 1.86 -1.97 -8.78
CA LEU A 84 1.22 -2.61 -7.63
C LEU A 84 0.40 -1.63 -6.77
N THR A 85 0.88 -0.39 -6.60
CA THR A 85 0.12 0.67 -5.90
C THR A 85 -1.13 1.07 -6.68
N LYS A 86 -1.03 1.27 -8.00
CA LYS A 86 -2.20 1.60 -8.83
C LYS A 86 -3.22 0.46 -8.89
N ALA A 87 -2.74 -0.78 -8.97
CA ALA A 87 -3.58 -1.98 -8.96
C ALA A 87 -4.33 -2.13 -7.63
N SER A 88 -3.62 -1.93 -6.52
CA SER A 88 -4.19 -1.93 -5.19
C SER A 88 -5.33 -0.91 -5.06
N ALA A 89 -5.06 0.36 -5.35
CA ALA A 89 -6.06 1.43 -5.27
C ALA A 89 -7.27 1.20 -6.22
N SER A 90 -7.01 0.80 -7.46
CA SER A 90 -8.07 0.64 -8.48
C SER A 90 -9.01 -0.52 -8.13
N VAL A 91 -8.46 -1.69 -7.80
CA VAL A 91 -9.26 -2.88 -7.49
C VAL A 91 -9.96 -2.73 -6.14
N ALA A 92 -9.30 -2.15 -5.12
CA ALA A 92 -9.94 -1.87 -3.84
C ALA A 92 -11.13 -0.91 -4.00
N SER A 93 -10.96 0.15 -4.80
CA SER A 93 -12.04 1.09 -5.14
C SER A 93 -13.21 0.38 -5.84
N GLN A 94 -12.93 -0.44 -6.86
CA GLN A 94 -13.95 -1.19 -7.59
C GLN A 94 -14.70 -2.20 -6.71
N LEU A 95 -14.02 -2.79 -5.73
CA LEU A 95 -14.62 -3.70 -4.74
C LEU A 95 -15.40 -2.96 -3.63
N GLY A 96 -15.28 -1.63 -3.54
CA GLY A 96 -15.83 -0.83 -2.45
C GLY A 96 -15.17 -1.14 -1.11
N LYS A 97 -13.85 -1.37 -1.10
CA LYS A 97 -13.09 -1.82 0.08
C LYS A 97 -11.99 -0.84 0.48
N PRO A 98 -11.69 -0.75 1.78
CA PRO A 98 -10.48 -0.08 2.24
C PRO A 98 -9.24 -0.76 1.66
N GLU A 99 -8.38 0.01 1.02
CA GLU A 99 -7.13 -0.47 0.42
C GLU A 99 -6.23 -1.20 1.42
N ARG A 100 -6.30 -0.87 2.71
CA ARG A 100 -5.51 -1.50 3.78
C ARG A 100 -5.66 -3.02 3.89
N TYR A 101 -6.70 -3.62 3.31
CA TYR A 101 -6.90 -5.07 3.29
C TYR A 101 -6.48 -5.73 1.98
N MET A 102 -6.15 -4.93 0.97
CA MET A 102 -5.72 -5.40 -0.34
C MET A 102 -4.28 -5.92 -0.28
N MET A 103 -4.06 -7.11 -0.81
CA MET A 103 -2.74 -7.61 -1.12
C MET A 103 -2.58 -7.69 -2.62
N THR A 104 -1.47 -7.15 -3.14
CA THR A 104 -1.10 -7.25 -4.55
C THR A 104 0.24 -7.94 -4.70
N TYR A 105 0.36 -8.77 -5.73
CA TYR A 105 1.58 -9.50 -6.07
C TYR A 105 1.77 -9.48 -7.59
N LEU A 106 3.01 -9.23 -8.02
CA LEU A 106 3.39 -9.13 -9.43
C LEU A 106 4.56 -10.07 -9.70
N ASP A 107 4.38 -10.93 -10.70
CA ASP A 107 5.36 -11.86 -11.24
C ASP A 107 5.60 -11.49 -12.70
N THR A 108 6.83 -11.14 -13.05
CA THR A 108 7.21 -10.65 -14.39
C THR A 108 8.18 -11.62 -15.03
N ASP A 109 8.54 -11.39 -16.29
CA ASP A 109 9.57 -12.17 -16.98
C ASP A 109 9.23 -13.67 -17.07
N CYS A 110 7.95 -14.00 -16.97
CA CYS A 110 7.47 -15.37 -17.01
C CYS A 110 7.54 -15.92 -18.45
N ALA A 111 7.99 -17.15 -18.63
CA ALA A 111 7.87 -17.85 -19.90
C ALA A 111 6.39 -18.21 -20.14
N MET A 112 5.69 -17.47 -21.01
CA MET A 112 4.26 -17.64 -21.27
C MET A 112 3.94 -17.50 -22.75
N THR A 113 2.88 -18.18 -23.21
CA THR A 113 2.30 -18.00 -24.55
C THR A 113 0.77 -17.97 -24.45
N PHE A 114 0.12 -17.28 -25.38
CA PHE A 114 -1.34 -17.26 -25.53
C PHE A 114 -1.69 -17.30 -27.01
N GLY A 115 -2.52 -18.27 -27.40
CA GLY A 115 -2.85 -18.51 -28.81
C GLY A 115 -1.63 -18.89 -29.66
N GLY A 116 -0.59 -19.49 -29.07
CA GLY A 116 0.64 -19.87 -29.77
C GLY A 116 1.67 -18.74 -29.97
N SER A 117 1.42 -17.54 -29.44
CA SER A 117 2.34 -16.39 -29.50
C SER A 117 2.75 -15.93 -28.10
N ASP A 118 3.97 -15.42 -27.98
CA ASP A 118 4.56 -14.79 -26.79
C ASP A 118 4.40 -13.25 -26.79
N GLU A 119 3.55 -12.69 -27.65
CA GLU A 119 3.15 -11.29 -27.55
C GLU A 119 2.64 -10.96 -26.13
N PRO A 120 2.76 -9.70 -25.65
CA PRO A 120 2.42 -9.31 -24.28
C PRO A 120 1.10 -9.92 -23.79
N LEU A 121 1.15 -10.61 -22.65
CA LEU A 121 0.00 -11.29 -22.07
C LEU A 121 0.03 -11.26 -20.54
N ALA A 122 -1.13 -11.51 -19.92
CA ALA A 122 -1.23 -11.64 -18.47
C ALA A 122 -2.18 -12.76 -18.05
N PHE A 123 -1.83 -13.42 -16.96
CA PHE A 123 -2.73 -14.26 -16.18
C PHE A 123 -2.91 -13.63 -14.80
N VAL A 124 -4.17 -13.44 -14.41
CA VAL A 124 -4.53 -12.73 -13.19
C VAL A 124 -5.40 -13.61 -12.31
N GLU A 125 -5.11 -13.61 -11.01
CA GLU A 125 -5.97 -14.22 -10.00
C GLU A 125 -6.47 -13.11 -9.07
N LEU A 126 -7.80 -12.96 -8.95
CA LEU A 126 -8.42 -12.15 -7.90
C LEU A 126 -9.18 -13.07 -6.94
N LYS A 127 -8.64 -13.22 -5.74
CA LYS A 127 -9.21 -14.07 -4.69
C LYS A 127 -9.66 -13.23 -3.51
N GLY A 128 -10.62 -13.73 -2.76
CA GLY A 128 -10.99 -13.12 -1.49
C GLY A 128 -12.25 -13.73 -0.92
N LEU A 129 -12.79 -13.08 0.09
CA LEU A 129 -14.05 -13.47 0.73
C LEU A 129 -15.22 -12.72 0.08
N ASP A 130 -16.39 -13.35 0.06
CA ASP A 130 -17.65 -12.82 -0.45
C ASP A 130 -17.55 -12.22 -1.87
N LEU A 131 -16.73 -12.79 -2.76
CA LEU A 131 -16.54 -12.30 -4.13
C LEU A 131 -17.70 -12.73 -5.04
N SER A 132 -18.61 -11.80 -5.34
CA SER A 132 -19.81 -12.09 -6.15
C SER A 132 -19.50 -12.19 -7.65
N GLU A 133 -20.02 -13.24 -8.28
CA GLU A 133 -20.02 -13.41 -9.75
C GLU A 133 -20.58 -12.18 -10.47
N SER A 134 -21.60 -11.53 -9.91
CA SER A 134 -22.24 -10.34 -10.50
C SER A 134 -21.32 -9.13 -10.66
N ARG A 135 -20.15 -9.12 -10.00
CA ARG A 135 -19.15 -8.04 -10.06
C ARG A 135 -17.98 -8.36 -10.99
N THR A 136 -17.86 -9.60 -11.44
CA THR A 136 -16.69 -10.06 -12.20
C THR A 136 -16.52 -9.34 -13.52
N ALA A 137 -17.62 -8.95 -14.18
CA ALA A 137 -17.56 -8.16 -15.43
C ALA A 137 -16.90 -6.79 -15.22
N GLU A 138 -17.36 -6.02 -14.21
CA GLU A 138 -16.81 -4.70 -13.89
C GLU A 138 -15.34 -4.79 -13.40
N LEU A 139 -15.03 -5.84 -12.63
CA LEU A 139 -13.66 -6.11 -12.17
C LEU A 139 -12.74 -6.51 -13.34
N SER A 140 -13.24 -7.30 -14.28
CA SER A 140 -12.48 -7.70 -15.47
C SER A 140 -12.11 -6.51 -16.34
N ASP A 141 -13.06 -5.59 -16.56
CA ASP A 141 -12.80 -4.33 -17.28
C ASP A 141 -11.76 -3.48 -16.55
N THR A 142 -11.93 -3.28 -15.25
CA THR A 142 -10.99 -2.49 -14.42
C THR A 142 -9.57 -3.04 -14.49
N ILE A 143 -9.40 -4.35 -14.31
CA ILE A 143 -8.09 -5.02 -14.35
C ILE A 143 -7.50 -4.96 -15.75
N SER A 144 -8.28 -5.27 -16.78
CA SER A 144 -7.79 -5.29 -18.17
C SER A 144 -7.36 -3.90 -18.63
N ARG A 145 -8.12 -2.86 -18.30
CA ARG A 145 -7.76 -1.46 -18.59
C ARG A 145 -6.48 -1.04 -17.87
N LEU A 146 -6.31 -1.46 -16.61
CA LEU A 146 -5.08 -1.20 -15.87
C LEU A 146 -3.87 -1.84 -16.56
N LEU A 147 -3.97 -3.10 -16.97
CA LEU A 147 -2.87 -3.80 -17.65
C LEU A 147 -2.57 -3.22 -19.04
N LEU A 148 -3.59 -2.75 -19.75
CA LEU A 148 -3.40 -2.04 -21.01
C LEU A 148 -2.61 -0.73 -20.81
N VAL A 149 -2.97 0.06 -19.79
CA VAL A 149 -2.32 1.35 -19.51
C VAL A 149 -0.91 1.17 -18.97
N GLU A 150 -0.70 0.26 -18.02
CA GLU A 150 0.56 0.12 -17.31
C GLU A 150 1.58 -0.77 -18.03
N LEU A 151 1.11 -1.76 -18.80
CA LEU A 151 1.98 -2.77 -19.44
C LEU A 151 1.77 -2.90 -20.95
N GLY A 152 0.82 -2.17 -21.54
CA GLY A 152 0.51 -2.30 -22.98
C GLY A 152 -0.12 -3.65 -23.35
N ILE A 153 -0.60 -4.42 -22.38
CA ILE A 153 -1.20 -5.74 -22.63
C ILE A 153 -2.64 -5.55 -23.08
N ARG A 154 -2.95 -6.03 -24.29
CA ARG A 154 -4.30 -5.92 -24.83
C ARG A 154 -5.30 -6.79 -24.04
N PRO A 155 -6.55 -6.33 -23.81
CA PRO A 155 -7.55 -7.10 -23.06
C PRO A 155 -7.83 -8.52 -23.58
N ASP A 156 -7.71 -8.74 -24.90
CA ASP A 156 -7.88 -10.06 -25.53
C ASP A 156 -6.74 -11.05 -25.26
N ARG A 157 -5.68 -10.60 -24.58
CA ARG A 157 -4.55 -11.42 -24.11
C ARG A 157 -4.46 -11.51 -22.58
N VAL A 158 -5.57 -11.23 -21.90
CA VAL A 158 -5.67 -11.32 -20.44
C VAL A 158 -6.68 -12.40 -20.04
N TYR A 159 -6.24 -13.34 -19.21
CA TYR A 159 -7.14 -14.22 -18.48
C TYR A 159 -7.19 -13.83 -17.01
N ILE A 160 -8.40 -13.88 -16.43
CA ILE A 160 -8.65 -13.56 -15.02
C ILE A 160 -9.44 -14.69 -14.39
N ILE A 161 -8.94 -15.26 -13.29
CA ILE A 161 -9.69 -16.16 -12.43
C ILE A 161 -10.15 -15.41 -11.20
N PHE A 162 -11.45 -15.47 -10.92
CA PHE A 162 -12.05 -14.99 -9.69
C PHE A 162 -12.27 -16.18 -8.75
N SER A 163 -11.90 -16.05 -7.48
CA SER A 163 -12.15 -17.10 -6.48
C SER A 163 -12.75 -16.52 -5.22
N ASP A 164 -14.00 -16.87 -4.97
CA ASP A 164 -14.64 -16.67 -3.67
C ASP A 164 -14.21 -17.82 -2.74
N ILE A 165 -13.47 -17.48 -1.70
CA ILE A 165 -12.91 -18.46 -0.77
C ILE A 165 -13.78 -18.49 0.50
N PRO A 166 -14.17 -19.68 1.00
CA PRO A 166 -14.86 -19.77 2.28
C PRO A 166 -14.04 -19.12 3.41
N ARG A 167 -14.71 -18.37 4.30
CA ARG A 167 -14.06 -17.61 5.39
C ARG A 167 -13.07 -18.43 6.23
N ALA A 168 -13.48 -19.63 6.63
CA ALA A 168 -12.65 -20.56 7.41
C ALA A 168 -11.40 -21.08 6.66
N MET A 169 -11.33 -20.88 5.35
CA MET A 169 -10.20 -21.24 4.49
C MET A 169 -9.31 -20.04 4.15
N TRP A 170 -9.56 -18.88 4.75
CA TRP A 170 -8.76 -17.67 4.55
C TRP A 170 -8.11 -17.23 5.85
N GLY A 171 -6.78 -17.34 5.92
CA GLY A 171 -6.01 -16.99 7.10
C GLY A 171 -5.56 -15.52 7.10
N TRP A 172 -5.63 -14.86 8.25
CA TRP A 172 -5.04 -13.54 8.49
C TRP A 172 -4.73 -13.35 9.97
N ASN A 173 -3.60 -12.70 10.26
CA ASN A 173 -3.19 -12.33 11.62
C ASN A 173 -3.24 -13.49 12.64
N GLY A 174 -2.77 -14.68 12.23
CA GLY A 174 -2.69 -15.86 13.11
C GLY A 174 -4.02 -16.60 13.33
N GLY A 175 -5.10 -16.22 12.64
CA GLY A 175 -6.39 -16.91 12.67
C GLY A 175 -7.03 -17.03 11.29
N THR A 176 -8.31 -17.40 11.25
CA THR A 176 -9.17 -17.42 10.06
C THR A 176 -10.39 -16.52 10.29
N PHE A 177 -11.13 -16.24 9.22
CA PHE A 177 -12.38 -15.47 9.28
C PHE A 177 -13.61 -16.34 9.55
#